data_AF-A0A7V7ZB55-F1
#
_entry.id   AF-A0A7V7ZB55-F1
#
_cell.length_a   1.000
_cell.length_b   1.000
_cell.length_c   1.000
_cell.angle_alpha   90.00
_cell.angle_beta   90.00
_cell.angle_gamma   90.00
#
_symmetry.space_group_name_H-M   'P 1'
#
loop_
_entity.id
_entity.type
_entity.pdbx_description
1 polymer ?
#
loop_
_entity_poly.entity_id
_entity_poly.type
_entity_poly.pdbx_seq_one_letter_code
_entity_poly.pdbx_strand_id
1 'polypeptide(L)'
;MKNKLSFTLLFLISMSANAEEKILECNGFSEDEGINLPKVDKPIIRKKEKVYEQFIVNEKSITIVSGTYNIKDENFQLCEKTTNAYVYALDCAIAEPRKMAIDWTQEKNADSPNSAFYKKWIPTKKSYFGARLIYLDRVNLTIIDDDYQLNTKYIKDKKSILDLQNYAIVNHSSYQCRIAKSKI
;
A
#
# COMPACT_ATOMS: atom_id res chain seq x y z
N MET A 1 65.65 25.93 2.66
CA MET A 1 64.69 24.86 3.02
C MET A 1 63.29 25.45 3.01
N LYS A 2 62.42 24.97 2.12
CA LYS A 2 61.04 25.44 1.93
C LYS A 2 60.13 24.63 2.85
N ASN A 3 59.48 25.25 3.83
CA ASN A 3 58.38 24.62 4.57
C ASN A 3 57.06 25.30 4.24
N LYS A 4 56.11 24.44 3.90
CA LYS A 4 54.86 24.68 3.19
C LYS A 4 53.80 25.27 4.11
N LEU A 5 52.98 26.14 3.51
CA LEU A 5 51.66 26.51 4.02
C LEU A 5 50.79 25.25 4.21
N SER A 6 50.06 25.18 5.31
CA SER A 6 48.91 24.29 5.45
C SER A 6 47.67 25.15 5.66
N PHE A 7 46.93 25.38 4.57
CA PHE A 7 45.58 25.93 4.61
C PHE A 7 44.64 24.83 5.11
N THR A 8 44.04 25.04 6.29
CA THR A 8 42.92 24.20 6.76
C THR A 8 41.67 24.63 6.01
N LEU A 9 41.29 23.88 4.99
CA LEU A 9 40.06 24.09 4.24
C LEU A 9 38.92 23.37 4.97
N LEU A 10 38.11 24.13 5.71
CA LEU A 10 36.90 23.65 6.37
C LEU A 10 35.84 23.43 5.28
N PHE A 11 35.68 22.20 4.80
CA PHE A 11 34.56 21.82 3.94
C PHE A 11 33.29 21.73 4.79
N LEU A 12 32.59 22.86 4.91
CA LEU A 12 31.14 22.89 5.15
C LEU A 12 30.47 22.28 3.92
N ILE A 13 30.33 20.95 3.91
CA ILE A 13 29.43 20.29 2.96
C ILE A 13 28.03 20.63 3.44
N SER A 14 27.44 21.61 2.75
CA SER A 14 26.00 21.78 2.69
C SER A 14 25.36 20.42 2.43
N MET A 15 24.65 19.87 3.42
CA MET A 15 23.77 18.73 3.20
C MET A 15 22.69 19.20 2.22
N SER A 16 22.91 18.92 0.94
CA SER A 16 21.86 18.99 -0.07
C SER A 16 20.79 17.98 0.34
N ALA A 17 19.75 18.47 1.01
CA ALA A 17 18.59 17.72 1.47
C ALA A 17 17.66 17.31 0.32
N ASN A 18 18.23 16.89 -0.82
CA ASN A 18 17.50 16.19 -1.86
C ASN A 18 17.68 14.70 -1.60
N ALA A 19 16.70 14.10 -0.91
CA ALA A 19 16.59 12.66 -0.87
C ALA A 19 16.55 12.17 -2.34
N GLU A 20 17.47 11.28 -2.71
CA GLU A 20 17.58 10.79 -4.09
C GLU A 20 16.29 10.06 -4.46
N GLU A 21 15.50 10.67 -5.34
CA GLU A 21 14.30 10.08 -5.89
C GLU A 21 14.64 9.07 -6.99
N LYS A 22 14.00 7.90 -6.95
CA LYS A 22 14.22 6.80 -7.89
C LYS A 22 12.91 6.42 -8.55
N ILE A 23 12.92 6.36 -9.87
CA ILE A 23 11.80 5.84 -10.64
C ILE A 23 12.03 4.35 -10.86
N LEU A 24 11.07 3.53 -10.46
CA LEU A 24 11.04 2.09 -10.70
C LEU A 24 10.01 1.80 -11.79
N GLU A 25 10.44 1.11 -12.84
CA GLU A 25 9.57 0.57 -13.87
C GLU A 25 9.36 -0.92 -13.57
N CYS A 26 8.11 -1.30 -13.34
CA CYS A 26 7.74 -2.58 -12.74
C CYS A 26 6.78 -3.35 -13.63
N ASN A 27 6.99 -4.66 -13.74
CA ASN A 27 6.10 -5.58 -14.43
C ASN A 27 5.78 -6.76 -13.51
N GLY A 28 4.52 -7.18 -13.50
CA GLY A 28 4.05 -8.10 -12.49
C GLY A 28 2.74 -8.78 -12.82
N PHE A 29 2.18 -9.40 -11.79
CA PHE A 29 0.86 -10.00 -11.84
C PHE A 29 0.03 -9.54 -10.64
N SER A 30 -1.25 -9.34 -10.86
CA SER A 30 -2.24 -9.04 -9.83
C SER A 30 -3.23 -10.21 -9.72
N GLU A 31 -3.62 -10.55 -8.50
CA GLU A 31 -4.67 -11.53 -8.21
C GLU A 31 -5.54 -11.11 -7.02
N ASP A 32 -6.81 -11.48 -7.08
CA ASP A 32 -7.76 -11.20 -6.00
C ASP A 32 -8.00 -12.42 -5.10
N GLU A 33 -7.90 -12.22 -3.79
CA GLU A 33 -8.37 -13.14 -2.76
C GLU A 33 -9.66 -12.61 -2.11
N GLY A 34 -10.69 -13.45 -2.04
CA GLY A 34 -11.93 -13.14 -1.35
C GLY A 34 -12.00 -13.75 0.04
N ILE A 35 -12.26 -12.94 1.07
CA ILE A 35 -12.45 -13.39 2.46
C ILE A 35 -13.93 -13.29 2.84
N ASN A 36 -14.52 -14.43 3.20
CA ASN A 36 -15.92 -14.56 3.60
C ASN A 36 -16.93 -13.95 2.60
N LEU A 37 -16.59 -14.01 1.31
CA LEU A 37 -17.44 -13.47 0.25
C LEU A 37 -18.82 -14.14 0.25
N PRO A 38 -19.90 -13.38 -0.01
CA PRO A 38 -21.21 -13.97 -0.21
C PRO A 38 -21.13 -15.01 -1.33
N LYS A 39 -21.93 -16.09 -1.21
CA LYS A 39 -22.07 -17.06 -2.30
C LYS A 39 -22.54 -16.32 -3.54
N VAL A 40 -21.61 -16.07 -4.45
CA VAL A 40 -21.88 -15.54 -5.78
C VAL A 40 -22.05 -16.75 -6.69
N ASP A 41 -23.12 -16.76 -7.48
CA ASP A 41 -23.42 -17.87 -8.41
C ASP A 41 -22.36 -18.03 -9.52
N LYS A 42 -21.39 -17.11 -9.58
CA LYS A 42 -20.24 -17.17 -10.46
C LYS A 42 -18.98 -17.23 -9.61
N PRO A 43 -18.06 -18.18 -9.84
CA PRO A 43 -16.75 -18.14 -9.22
C PRO A 43 -16.11 -16.80 -9.58
N ILE A 44 -15.53 -16.11 -8.61
CA ILE A 44 -14.57 -15.06 -8.91
C ILE A 44 -13.40 -15.78 -9.53
N ILE A 45 -13.33 -15.74 -10.86
CA ILE A 45 -12.24 -16.35 -11.61
C ILE A 45 -11.01 -15.51 -11.28
N ARG A 46 -10.17 -16.02 -10.37
CA ARG A 46 -8.89 -15.48 -9.94
C ARG A 46 -7.91 -15.48 -11.11
N LYS A 47 -8.10 -14.59 -12.08
CA LYS A 47 -7.17 -14.47 -13.20
C LYS A 47 -5.98 -13.66 -12.72
N LYS A 48 -4.79 -14.24 -12.83
CA LYS A 48 -3.55 -13.48 -12.76
C LYS A 48 -3.49 -12.54 -13.96
N GLU A 49 -3.70 -11.26 -13.74
CA GLU A 49 -3.61 -10.25 -14.79
C GLU A 49 -2.22 -9.66 -14.81
N LYS A 50 -1.62 -9.53 -16.00
CA LYS A 50 -0.34 -8.85 -16.14
C LYS A 50 -0.54 -7.36 -15.89
N VAL A 51 0.21 -6.82 -14.95
CA VAL A 51 0.17 -5.41 -14.57
C VAL A 51 1.52 -4.76 -14.83
N TYR A 52 1.48 -3.49 -15.25
CA TYR A 52 2.65 -2.66 -15.44
C TYR A 52 2.42 -1.37 -14.67
N GLU A 53 3.40 -1.03 -13.83
CA GLU A 53 3.28 0.09 -12.90
C GLU A 53 4.60 0.86 -12.87
N GLN A 54 4.53 2.15 -12.57
CA GLN A 54 5.70 2.96 -12.25
C GLN A 54 5.59 3.43 -10.81
N PHE A 55 6.70 3.33 -10.07
CA PHE A 55 6.77 3.82 -8.70
C PHE A 55 7.85 4.89 -8.60
N ILE A 56 7.52 6.00 -7.96
CA ILE A 56 8.51 7.02 -7.58
C ILE A 56 8.82 6.79 -6.10
N VAL A 57 10.07 6.42 -5.80
CA VAL A 57 10.53 6.04 -4.47
C VAL A 57 11.53 7.05 -3.95
N ASN A 58 11.35 7.50 -2.71
CA ASN A 58 12.38 8.19 -1.96
C ASN A 58 12.48 7.60 -0.53
N GLU A 59 13.34 8.17 0.31
CA GLU A 59 13.58 7.65 1.67
C GLU A 59 12.40 7.82 2.64
N LYS A 60 11.35 8.53 2.25
CA LYS A 60 10.20 8.88 3.10
C LYS A 60 8.87 8.41 2.54
N SER A 61 8.77 8.24 1.22
CA SER A 61 7.53 7.87 0.55
C SER A 61 7.76 7.06 -0.71
N ILE A 62 6.69 6.40 -1.13
CA ILE A 62 6.53 5.80 -2.44
C ILE A 62 5.26 6.34 -3.07
N THR A 63 5.32 6.69 -4.34
CA THR A 63 4.16 7.15 -5.13
C THR A 63 3.91 6.15 -6.24
N ILE A 64 2.67 5.66 -6.33
CA ILE A 64 2.22 4.90 -7.50
C ILE A 64 1.83 5.90 -8.59
N VAL A 65 2.47 5.80 -9.75
CA VAL A 65 2.23 6.69 -10.89
C VAL A 65 1.14 6.05 -11.76
N SER A 66 -0.04 6.67 -11.78
CA SER A 66 -1.15 6.16 -12.58
C SER A 66 -0.95 6.46 -14.07
N GLY A 67 -0.73 5.42 -14.88
CA GLY A 67 -0.42 5.56 -16.30
C GLY A 67 -1.58 5.99 -17.21
N THR A 68 -2.85 5.79 -16.82
CA THR A 68 -4.04 6.24 -17.58
C THR A 68 -5.27 6.43 -16.68
N TYR A 69 -6.19 7.32 -17.11
CA TYR A 69 -7.52 7.64 -16.57
C TYR A 69 -7.61 8.32 -15.19
N ASN A 70 -7.45 9.65 -15.10
CA ASN A 70 -7.97 10.56 -14.04
C ASN A 70 -7.80 10.16 -12.54
N ILE A 71 -7.07 9.09 -12.23
CA ILE A 71 -6.74 8.64 -10.89
C ILE A 71 -5.51 9.45 -10.50
N LYS A 72 -5.60 10.11 -9.34
CA LYS A 72 -4.48 10.88 -8.80
C LYS A 72 -3.40 9.91 -8.34
N ASP A 73 -2.15 10.31 -8.54
CA ASP A 73 -1.02 9.63 -7.94
C ASP A 73 -1.24 9.43 -6.43
N GLU A 74 -1.09 8.19 -5.97
CA GLU A 74 -1.25 7.83 -4.57
C GLU A 74 0.11 7.84 -3.89
N ASN A 75 0.27 8.67 -2.85
CA ASN A 75 1.49 8.78 -2.08
C ASN A 75 1.37 8.07 -0.73
N PHE A 76 2.27 7.13 -0.48
CA PHE A 76 2.33 6.32 0.73
C PHE A 76 3.56 6.73 1.54
N GLN A 77 3.38 6.86 2.86
CA GLN A 77 4.46 7.20 3.77
C GLN A 77 5.18 5.94 4.25
N LEU A 78 6.46 6.06 4.54
CA LEU A 78 7.28 4.99 5.11
C LEU A 78 6.84 4.69 6.55
N CYS A 79 6.38 3.46 6.79
CA CYS A 79 5.94 2.98 8.10
C CYS A 79 6.99 2.12 8.80
N GLU A 80 7.72 1.30 8.04
CA GLU A 80 8.78 0.45 8.56
C GLU A 80 9.99 0.45 7.63
N LYS A 81 11.18 0.44 8.24
CA LYS A 81 12.46 0.42 7.55
C LYS A 81 13.41 -0.59 8.16
N THR A 82 13.86 -1.52 7.34
CA THR A 82 14.97 -2.42 7.64
C THR A 82 16.14 -2.14 6.68
N THR A 83 17.24 -2.87 6.85
CA THR A 83 18.40 -2.79 5.95
C THR A 83 18.02 -3.11 4.50
N ASN A 84 17.15 -4.10 4.30
CA ASN A 84 16.86 -4.67 2.98
C ASN A 84 15.47 -4.32 2.46
N ALA A 85 14.56 -3.89 3.33
CA ALA A 85 13.17 -3.72 2.96
C ALA A 85 12.52 -2.48 3.58
N TYR A 86 11.61 -1.88 2.82
CA TYR A 86 10.76 -0.77 3.25
C TYR A 86 9.29 -1.17 3.17
N VAL A 87 8.50 -0.75 4.14
CA VAL A 87 7.04 -0.91 4.15
C VAL A 87 6.40 0.46 4.14
N TYR A 88 5.52 0.68 3.18
CA TYR A 88 4.80 1.93 3.01
C TYR A 88 3.29 1.71 3.14
N ALA A 89 2.58 2.69 3.70
CA ALA A 89 1.13 2.67 3.82
C ALA A 89 0.55 4.10 3.80
N LEU A 90 -0.76 4.22 3.58
CA LEU A 90 -1.47 5.49 3.78
C LEU A 90 -1.62 5.82 5.28
N ASP A 91 -1.86 4.79 6.11
CA ASP A 91 -1.94 4.89 7.56
C ASP A 91 -1.05 3.85 8.24
N CYS A 92 0.08 4.31 8.81
CA CYS A 92 1.01 3.45 9.53
C CYS A 92 0.46 2.91 10.86
N ALA A 93 -0.71 3.38 11.32
CA ALA A 93 -1.36 2.79 12.48
C ALA A 93 -1.87 1.36 12.22
N ILE A 94 -2.05 0.97 10.95
CA ILE A 94 -2.56 -0.35 10.58
C ILE A 94 -1.38 -1.28 10.26
N ALA A 95 -0.82 -1.88 11.30
CA ALA A 95 0.28 -2.84 11.17
C ALA A 95 -0.15 -4.24 10.68
N GLU A 96 -1.44 -4.60 10.82
CA GLU A 96 -1.95 -5.95 10.48
C GLU A 96 -3.21 -5.90 9.57
N PRO A 97 -3.15 -5.42 8.31
CA PRO A 97 -4.32 -5.28 7.44
C PRO A 97 -5.11 -6.57 7.20
N ARG A 98 -4.43 -7.71 7.09
CA ARG A 98 -5.12 -9.00 6.93
C ARG A 98 -5.99 -9.35 8.13
N LYS A 99 -5.51 -9.05 9.34
CA LYS A 99 -6.28 -9.26 10.57
C LYS A 99 -7.43 -8.26 10.69
N MET A 100 -7.22 -7.02 10.26
CA MET A 100 -8.29 -6.05 10.10
C MET A 100 -9.38 -6.58 9.15
N ALA A 101 -9.01 -7.09 7.98
CA ALA A 101 -9.97 -7.67 7.02
C ALA A 101 -10.75 -8.86 7.63
N ILE A 102 -10.08 -9.74 8.38
CA ILE A 102 -10.74 -10.84 9.09
C ILE A 102 -11.71 -10.32 10.16
N ASP A 103 -11.27 -9.38 11.01
CA ASP A 103 -12.11 -8.79 12.06
C ASP A 103 -13.34 -8.09 11.47
N TRP A 104 -13.19 -7.42 10.32
CA TRP A 104 -14.29 -6.79 9.59
C TRP A 104 -15.38 -7.81 9.20
N THR A 105 -14.97 -8.97 8.67
CA THR A 105 -15.92 -10.01 8.24
C THR A 105 -16.73 -10.61 9.39
N GLN A 106 -16.33 -10.35 10.64
CA GLN A 106 -16.99 -10.82 11.86
C GLN A 106 -17.80 -9.71 12.55
N GLU A 107 -17.66 -8.45 12.14
CA GLU A 107 -18.38 -7.32 12.70
C GLU A 107 -19.85 -7.36 12.28
N LYS A 108 -20.75 -7.10 13.23
CA LYS A 108 -22.21 -7.09 12.98
C LYS A 108 -22.74 -5.68 12.76
N ASN A 109 -22.03 -4.67 13.27
CA ASN A 109 -22.39 -3.26 13.21
C ASN A 109 -21.32 -2.45 12.47
N ALA A 110 -20.99 -2.88 11.25
CA ALA A 110 -19.90 -2.35 10.42
C ALA A 110 -20.02 -0.88 10.04
N ASP A 111 -21.22 -0.31 10.14
CA ASP A 111 -21.50 1.09 9.81
C ASP A 111 -21.47 2.01 11.05
N SER A 112 -21.27 1.46 12.26
CA SER A 112 -21.29 2.23 13.50
C SER A 112 -19.88 2.69 13.90
N PRO A 113 -19.58 3.99 13.95
CA PRO A 113 -18.30 4.51 14.44
C PRO A 113 -17.98 4.10 15.90
N ASN A 114 -18.97 3.60 16.64
CA ASN A 114 -18.83 3.14 18.02
C ASN A 114 -18.54 1.63 18.13
N SER A 115 -18.47 0.91 17.01
CA SER A 115 -18.23 -0.53 17.00
C SER A 115 -16.84 -0.88 17.54
N ALA A 116 -16.66 -2.13 17.95
CA ALA A 116 -15.36 -2.62 18.40
C ALA A 116 -14.34 -2.56 17.26
N PHE A 117 -14.79 -2.81 16.02
CA PHE A 117 -13.96 -2.69 14.84
C PHE A 117 -13.39 -1.27 14.65
N TYR A 118 -14.23 -0.22 14.62
CA TYR A 118 -13.75 1.15 14.40
C TYR A 118 -12.79 1.60 15.49
N LYS A 119 -13.10 1.31 16.75
CA LYS A 119 -12.24 1.65 17.90
C LYS A 119 -10.86 1.01 17.80
N LYS A 120 -10.78 -0.19 17.22
CA LYS A 120 -9.54 -0.95 17.11
C LYS A 120 -8.72 -0.55 15.89
N TRP A 121 -9.37 -0.42 14.73
CA TRP A 121 -8.69 -0.38 13.43
C TRP A 121 -8.75 0.95 12.70
N ILE A 122 -9.72 1.82 13.03
CA ILE A 122 -9.91 3.10 12.35
C ILE A 122 -9.81 4.24 13.39
N PRO A 123 -8.66 4.38 14.10
CA PRO A 123 -8.45 5.52 14.98
C PRO A 123 -8.30 6.83 14.17
N THR A 124 -7.85 6.72 12.91
CA THR A 124 -7.76 7.84 11.97
C THR A 124 -8.71 7.60 10.79
N LYS A 125 -9.42 8.63 10.33
CA LYS A 125 -10.37 8.52 9.20
C LYS A 125 -9.69 8.22 7.85
N LYS A 126 -8.37 8.03 7.82
CA LYS A 126 -7.60 7.83 6.58
C LYS A 126 -7.78 6.42 5.98
N SER A 127 -8.25 5.46 6.77
CA SER A 127 -8.39 4.05 6.38
C SER A 127 -9.83 3.54 6.51
N TYR A 128 -10.81 4.43 6.33
CA TYR A 128 -12.22 4.15 6.65
C TYR A 128 -12.83 3.00 5.84
N PHE A 129 -12.21 2.58 4.73
CA PHE A 129 -12.73 1.56 3.82
C PHE A 129 -11.72 0.46 3.43
N GLY A 130 -10.56 0.45 4.08
CA GLY A 130 -9.49 -0.47 3.69
C GLY A 130 -8.12 -0.04 4.16
N ALA A 131 -7.13 -0.87 3.83
CA ALA A 131 -5.73 -0.59 4.04
C ALA A 131 -4.95 -1.09 2.84
N ARG A 132 -3.93 -0.34 2.44
CA ARG A 132 -3.04 -0.72 1.36
C ARG A 132 -1.60 -0.65 1.83
N LEU A 133 -0.84 -1.72 1.59
CA LEU A 133 0.55 -1.86 1.97
C LEU A 133 1.41 -2.09 0.74
N ILE A 134 2.50 -1.32 0.66
CA ILE A 134 3.51 -1.52 -0.37
C ILE A 134 4.80 -1.94 0.33
N TYR A 135 5.20 -3.18 0.11
CA TYR A 135 6.48 -3.71 0.54
C TYR A 135 7.48 -3.61 -0.62
N LEU A 136 8.63 -2.99 -0.39
CA LEU A 136 9.73 -2.89 -1.34
C LEU A 136 10.95 -3.65 -0.80
N ASP A 137 11.34 -4.73 -1.47
CA ASP A 137 12.67 -5.34 -1.33
C ASP A 137 13.68 -4.50 -2.12
N ARG A 138 14.59 -3.84 -1.41
CA ARG A 138 15.59 -2.93 -1.98
C ARG A 138 16.77 -3.65 -2.62
N VAL A 139 16.98 -4.92 -2.30
CA VAL A 139 18.07 -5.73 -2.84
C VAL A 139 17.64 -6.32 -4.16
N ASN A 140 16.47 -6.95 -4.19
CA ASN A 140 15.95 -7.63 -5.37
C ASN A 140 15.08 -6.71 -6.26
N LEU A 141 14.74 -5.50 -5.79
CA LEU A 141 13.81 -4.58 -6.45
C LEU A 141 12.48 -5.25 -6.77
N THR A 142 11.95 -5.98 -5.80
CA THR A 142 10.63 -6.60 -5.87
C THR A 142 9.65 -5.74 -5.07
N ILE A 143 8.48 -5.47 -5.63
CA ILE A 143 7.39 -4.78 -4.93
C ILE A 143 6.24 -5.75 -4.75
N ILE A 144 5.70 -5.80 -3.53
CA ILE A 144 4.40 -6.38 -3.23
C ILE A 144 3.47 -5.24 -2.84
N ASP A 145 2.32 -5.17 -3.48
CA ASP A 145 1.25 -4.21 -3.20
C ASP A 145 -0.01 -4.99 -2.86
N ASP A 146 -0.40 -4.94 -1.58
CA ASP A 146 -1.61 -5.55 -1.08
C ASP A 146 -2.65 -4.45 -0.79
N ASP A 147 -3.77 -4.45 -1.50
CA ASP A 147 -4.91 -3.59 -1.24
C ASP A 147 -6.07 -4.39 -0.62
N TYR A 148 -6.37 -4.10 0.66
CA TYR A 148 -7.42 -4.73 1.44
C TYR A 148 -8.67 -3.86 1.41
N GLN A 149 -9.66 -4.25 0.62
CA GLN A 149 -10.91 -3.55 0.47
C GLN A 149 -12.00 -4.15 1.36
N LEU A 150 -12.48 -3.37 2.32
CA LEU A 150 -13.55 -3.77 3.22
C LEU A 150 -14.90 -3.46 2.59
N ASN A 151 -15.78 -4.45 2.58
CA ASN A 151 -17.05 -4.34 1.88
C ASN A 151 -18.22 -4.85 2.73
N THR A 152 -19.40 -4.29 2.51
CA THR A 152 -20.67 -4.69 3.14
C THR A 152 -21.71 -4.96 2.05
N LYS A 153 -22.40 -6.09 2.14
CA LYS A 153 -23.57 -6.39 1.32
C LYS A 153 -24.82 -6.41 2.19
N TYR A 154 -25.82 -5.62 1.79
CA TYR A 154 -27.15 -5.66 2.38
C TYR A 154 -27.98 -6.77 1.71
N ILE A 155 -28.39 -7.77 2.49
CA ILE A 155 -29.22 -8.88 2.04
C ILE A 155 -30.64 -8.62 2.53
N LYS A 156 -31.57 -8.41 1.61
CA LYS A 156 -32.98 -8.26 1.94
C LYS A 156 -33.57 -9.64 2.22
N ASP A 157 -33.90 -9.94 3.48
CA ASP A 157 -34.74 -11.10 3.79
C ASP A 157 -36.20 -10.81 3.40
N LYS A 158 -36.97 -11.86 3.08
CA LYS A 158 -38.38 -11.81 2.67
C LYS A 158 -39.29 -11.10 3.68
N LYS A 159 -38.81 -10.87 4.92
CA LYS A 159 -39.52 -10.22 6.03
C LYS A 159 -39.17 -8.73 6.24
N SER A 160 -38.52 -8.07 5.27
CA SER A 160 -38.11 -6.66 5.35
C SER A 160 -37.00 -6.35 6.37
N ILE A 161 -36.36 -7.37 6.93
CA ILE A 161 -35.14 -7.22 7.73
C ILE A 161 -33.96 -7.20 6.76
N LEU A 162 -33.16 -6.13 6.78
CA LEU A 162 -31.88 -6.06 6.08
C LEU A 162 -30.87 -6.82 6.95
N ASP A 163 -30.39 -7.97 6.47
CA ASP A 163 -29.24 -8.64 7.07
C ASP A 163 -27.96 -8.06 6.45
N LEU A 164 -26.92 -7.90 7.26
CA LEU A 164 -25.64 -7.31 6.86
C LEU A 164 -24.62 -8.43 6.75
N GLN A 165 -24.04 -8.58 5.55
CA GLN A 165 -22.92 -9.49 5.36
C GLN A 165 -21.66 -8.70 4.97
N ASN A 166 -20.70 -8.68 5.89
CA ASN A 166 -19.38 -8.12 5.65
C ASN A 166 -18.47 -9.14 4.98
N TYR A 167 -17.63 -8.64 4.08
CA TYR A 167 -16.59 -9.42 3.41
C TYR A 167 -15.40 -8.51 3.08
N ALA A 168 -14.28 -9.12 2.68
CA ALA A 168 -13.14 -8.38 2.19
C ALA A 168 -12.63 -8.95 0.86
N ILE A 169 -12.07 -8.08 0.03
CA ILE A 169 -11.31 -8.44 -1.17
C ILE A 169 -9.89 -7.95 -0.95
N VAL A 170 -8.92 -8.83 -1.18
CA VAL A 170 -7.50 -8.49 -1.14
C VAL A 170 -6.99 -8.56 -2.57
N ASN A 171 -6.60 -7.43 -3.14
CA ASN A 171 -5.83 -7.42 -4.38
C ASN A 171 -4.36 -7.56 -4.01
N HIS A 172 -3.74 -8.67 -4.42
CA HIS A 172 -2.33 -8.94 -4.23
C HIS A 172 -1.61 -8.76 -5.56
N SER A 173 -0.73 -7.77 -5.63
CA SER A 173 0.08 -7.49 -6.81
C SER A 173 1.57 -7.68 -6.51
N SER A 174 2.22 -8.54 -7.28
CA SER A 174 3.65 -8.82 -7.17
C SER A 174 4.37 -8.35 -8.43
N TYR A 175 5.38 -7.49 -8.24
CA TYR A 175 6.13 -6.87 -9.32
C TYR A 175 7.62 -7.15 -9.22
N GLN A 176 8.24 -7.36 -10.37
CA GLN A 176 9.68 -7.23 -10.52
C GLN A 176 9.98 -5.88 -11.15
N CYS A 177 10.92 -5.14 -10.56
CA CYS A 177 11.22 -3.78 -10.96
C CYS A 177 12.66 -3.61 -11.45
N ARG A 178 12.87 -2.53 -12.19
CA ARG A 178 14.18 -2.00 -12.53
C ARG A 178 14.19 -0.48 -12.32
N ILE A 179 15.35 0.07 -11.98
CA ILE A 179 15.53 1.53 -11.93
C ILE A 179 15.44 2.05 -13.37
N ALA A 180 14.56 3.03 -13.61
CA ALA A 180 14.45 3.69 -14.90
C ALA A 180 15.74 4.48 -15.18
N LYS A 181 16.23 4.42 -16.43
CA LYS A 181 17.37 5.24 -16.83
C LYS A 181 16.91 6.70 -16.93
N SER A 182 17.65 7.62 -16.34
CA SER A 182 17.46 9.05 -16.59
C SER A 182 17.56 9.28 -18.10
N LYS A 183 16.55 9.92 -18.70
CA LYS A 183 16.66 10.42 -20.07
C LYS A 183 17.63 11.60 -20.01
N ILE A 184 18.85 11.39 -20.51
CA ILE A 184 19.85 12.45 -20.76
C ILE A 184 19.53 13.05 -22.13
#